data_AF-A0A924H565-F1
#
_entry.id   AF-A0A924H565-F1
#
_cell.length_a   1.000
_cell.length_b   1.000
_cell.length_c   1.000
_cell.angle_alpha   90.00
_cell.angle_beta   90.00
_cell.angle_gamma   90.00
#
_symmetry.space_group_name_H-M   'P 1'
#
loop_
_entity.id
_entity.type
_entity.pdbx_description
1 polymer ?
#
loop_
_entity_poly.entity_id
_entity_poly.type
_entity_poly.pdbx_seq_one_letter_code
_entity_poly.pdbx_strand_id
1 'polypeptide(L)'
;SEITKATTAIFYSISNTQPGLRGVSFGDSLIKHVVETLKAEFPKLKTFATLSPIPGFRSWLAKHAAEMLAQTPAKMLREIKAALGTAPDADAVLSALDKPLELQPKSPLRQWLLASAATYIGKEQIDAKPLDAVARFHLGNGARVGRLDWAGDPSPKGIKQSYGLMVNYLYDLKRLDKHRAMAAQGQIPISGAIEDLYF
;
A
#
# COMPACT_ATOMS: atom_id res chain seq x y z
N SER A 1 -24.23 -22.18 -7.31
CA SER A 1 -24.38 -20.79 -6.83
C SER A 1 -23.30 -19.93 -7.47
N GLU A 2 -23.43 -18.60 -7.46
CA GLU A 2 -22.39 -17.68 -7.97
C GLU A 2 -21.04 -17.84 -7.25
N ILE A 3 -21.07 -18.26 -5.99
CA ILE A 3 -19.89 -18.59 -5.17
C ILE A 3 -18.98 -19.62 -5.85
N THR A 4 -19.52 -20.64 -6.53
CA THR A 4 -18.71 -21.68 -7.19
C THR A 4 -18.11 -21.22 -8.53
N LYS A 5 -18.30 -19.95 -8.92
CA LYS A 5 -17.64 -19.32 -10.07
C LYS A 5 -16.53 -18.36 -9.65
N ALA A 6 -16.42 -18.01 -8.37
CA ALA A 6 -15.40 -17.08 -7.88
C ALA A 6 -13.98 -17.60 -8.16
N THR A 7 -13.10 -16.70 -8.60
CA THR A 7 -11.68 -17.00 -8.89
C THR A 7 -10.71 -16.28 -7.95
N THR A 8 -11.21 -15.30 -7.20
CA THR A 8 -10.41 -14.42 -6.34
C THR A 8 -11.06 -14.29 -4.97
N ALA A 9 -10.25 -14.40 -3.91
CA ALA A 9 -10.65 -14.06 -2.54
C ALA A 9 -9.94 -12.78 -2.09
N ILE A 10 -10.71 -11.84 -1.54
CA ILE A 10 -10.19 -10.54 -1.05
C ILE A 10 -10.41 -10.43 0.47
N PHE A 11 -9.32 -10.32 1.22
CA PHE A 11 -9.34 -10.01 2.64
C PHE A 11 -9.42 -8.49 2.83
N TYR A 12 -10.61 -7.97 3.12
CA TYR A 12 -10.84 -6.52 3.28
C TYR A 12 -10.79 -6.03 4.74
N SER A 13 -10.75 -6.95 5.71
CA SER A 13 -10.64 -6.62 7.13
C SER A 13 -9.97 -7.76 7.90
N ILE A 14 -8.97 -7.41 8.71
CA ILE A 14 -8.32 -8.29 9.68
C ILE A 14 -8.14 -7.48 10.95
N SER A 15 -8.73 -7.94 12.05
CA SER A 15 -8.73 -7.24 13.33
C SER A 15 -8.25 -8.15 14.45
N ASN A 16 -7.37 -7.65 15.31
CA ASN A 16 -7.06 -8.31 16.58
C ASN A 16 -8.15 -7.95 17.59
N THR A 17 -8.88 -8.95 18.09
CA THR A 17 -10.03 -8.78 18.99
C THR A 17 -9.62 -8.65 20.46
N GLN A 18 -8.34 -8.85 20.78
CA GLN A 18 -7.83 -8.83 22.15
C GLN A 18 -6.84 -7.68 22.35
N PRO A 19 -7.24 -6.60 23.06
CA PRO A 19 -6.37 -5.45 23.33
C PRO A 19 -5.05 -5.83 24.01
N GLY A 20 -5.08 -6.84 24.89
CA GLY A 20 -3.91 -7.34 25.63
C GLY A 20 -2.89 -8.10 24.76
N LEU A 21 -3.23 -8.44 23.52
CA LEU A 21 -2.35 -9.13 22.57
C LEU A 21 -1.87 -8.20 21.44
N ARG A 22 -1.97 -6.89 21.63
CA ARG A 22 -1.49 -5.90 20.67
C ARG A 22 0.04 -6.01 20.52
N GLY A 23 0.50 -6.40 19.34
CA GLY A 23 1.92 -6.60 19.06
C GLY A 23 2.41 -8.03 19.27
N VAL A 24 1.57 -8.93 19.78
CA VAL A 24 1.88 -10.37 19.81
C VAL A 24 1.62 -10.95 18.43
N SER A 25 2.66 -11.52 17.80
CA SER A 25 2.49 -12.24 16.54
C SER A 25 1.78 -13.56 16.82
N PHE A 26 0.60 -13.78 16.21
CA PHE A 26 -0.10 -15.06 16.23
C PHE A 26 0.49 -16.08 15.23
N GLY A 27 1.75 -15.86 14.83
CA GLY A 27 2.48 -16.64 13.85
C GLY A 27 2.29 -16.13 12.42
N ASP A 28 3.37 -16.19 11.65
CA ASP A 28 3.48 -15.75 10.24
C ASP A 28 2.72 -16.67 9.26
N SER A 29 1.71 -17.38 9.75
CA SER A 29 0.96 -18.41 9.02
C SER A 29 -0.56 -18.26 9.13
N LEU A 30 -1.08 -17.20 9.78
CA LEU A 30 -2.53 -16.98 9.87
C LEU A 30 -3.17 -16.99 8.47
N ILE A 31 -2.61 -16.22 7.54
CA ILE A 31 -3.19 -16.11 6.19
C ILE A 31 -2.93 -17.37 5.36
N LYS A 32 -1.81 -18.07 5.57
CA LYS A 32 -1.53 -19.34 4.90
C LYS A 32 -2.64 -20.36 5.18
N HIS A 33 -3.01 -20.55 6.45
CA HIS A 33 -4.09 -21.48 6.82
C HIS A 33 -5.42 -21.07 6.22
N VAL A 34 -5.78 -19.78 6.25
CA VAL A 34 -7.04 -19.30 5.67
C VAL A 34 -7.09 -19.54 4.15
N VAL A 35 -5.99 -19.27 3.45
CA VAL A 35 -5.89 -19.49 2.00
C VAL A 35 -6.00 -20.98 1.65
N GLU A 36 -5.32 -21.85 2.42
CA GLU A 36 -5.39 -23.31 2.22
C GLU A 36 -6.80 -23.85 2.45
N THR A 37 -7.48 -23.42 3.52
CA THR A 37 -8.88 -23.76 3.79
C THR A 37 -9.81 -23.31 2.66
N LEU A 38 -9.71 -22.04 2.24
CA LEU A 38 -10.53 -21.51 1.15
C LEU A 38 -10.29 -22.23 -0.18
N LYS A 39 -9.05 -22.64 -0.46
CA LYS A 39 -8.72 -23.37 -1.69
C LYS A 39 -9.25 -24.80 -1.66
N ALA A 40 -9.28 -25.45 -0.50
CA ALA A 40 -9.87 -26.77 -0.32
C ALA A 40 -11.40 -26.73 -0.54
N GLU A 41 -12.07 -25.72 0.01
CA GLU A 41 -13.51 -25.53 -0.13
C GLU A 41 -13.91 -25.01 -1.53
N PHE A 42 -13.10 -24.13 -2.11
CA PHE A 42 -13.33 -23.51 -3.42
C PHE A 42 -12.13 -23.68 -4.37
N PRO A 43 -11.98 -24.84 -5.03
CA PRO A 43 -10.80 -25.16 -5.86
C PRO A 43 -10.56 -24.23 -7.06
N LYS A 44 -11.56 -23.42 -7.45
CA LYS A 44 -11.43 -22.42 -8.52
C LYS A 44 -10.77 -21.13 -8.08
N LEU A 45 -10.61 -20.89 -6.77
CA LEU A 45 -9.86 -19.75 -6.26
C LEU A 45 -8.38 -19.90 -6.62
N LYS A 46 -7.90 -18.95 -7.43
CA LYS A 46 -6.52 -18.88 -7.92
C LYS A 46 -5.78 -17.67 -7.37
N THR A 47 -6.51 -16.62 -7.00
CA THR A 47 -5.96 -15.34 -6.58
C THR A 47 -6.40 -15.03 -5.16
N PHE A 48 -5.46 -14.65 -4.31
CA PHE A 48 -5.72 -14.26 -2.92
C PHE A 48 -5.06 -12.91 -2.69
N ALA A 49 -5.85 -11.89 -2.38
CA ALA A 49 -5.33 -10.55 -2.16
C ALA A 49 -6.03 -9.88 -0.97
N THR A 50 -5.54 -8.72 -0.57
CA THR A 50 -6.22 -7.86 0.40
C THR A 50 -6.66 -6.56 -0.26
N LEU A 51 -7.55 -5.83 0.42
CA LEU A 51 -7.72 -4.40 0.21
C LEU A 51 -7.46 -3.74 1.56
N SER A 52 -6.25 -3.21 1.73
CA SER A 52 -5.71 -2.82 3.04
C SER A 52 -5.50 -1.31 3.15
N PRO A 53 -5.71 -0.71 4.34
CA PRO A 53 -5.44 0.70 4.59
C PRO A 53 -3.93 0.98 4.68
N ILE A 54 -3.56 2.26 4.55
CA ILE A 54 -2.17 2.74 4.64
C ILE A 54 -2.06 3.80 5.77
N PRO A 55 -2.28 3.41 7.04
CA PRO A 55 -2.65 4.33 8.12
C PRO A 55 -1.65 5.45 8.43
N GLY A 56 -0.36 5.24 8.14
CA GLY A 56 0.71 6.19 8.43
C GLY A 56 1.08 7.12 7.29
N PHE A 57 0.55 6.91 6.08
CA PHE A 57 1.10 7.55 4.88
C PHE A 57 0.97 9.08 4.88
N ARG A 58 -0.21 9.62 5.20
CA ARG A 58 -0.40 11.09 5.20
C ARG A 58 0.50 11.79 6.22
N SER A 59 0.67 11.20 7.41
CA SER A 59 1.56 11.75 8.43
C SER A 59 3.03 11.65 8.03
N TRP A 60 3.42 10.57 7.35
CA TRP A 60 4.77 10.43 6.81
C TRP A 60 5.03 11.45 5.72
N LEU A 61 4.14 11.59 4.73
CA LEU A 61 4.32 12.51 3.61
C LEU A 61 4.41 13.97 4.08
N ALA A 62 3.63 14.36 5.08
CA ALA A 62 3.71 15.69 5.68
C ALA A 62 5.11 16.04 6.23
N LYS A 63 5.93 15.05 6.59
CA LYS A 63 7.29 15.24 7.10
C LYS A 63 8.37 15.11 6.02
N HIS A 64 8.08 14.40 4.93
CA HIS A 64 9.07 14.05 3.89
C HIS A 64 8.74 14.66 2.53
N ALA A 65 7.73 15.54 2.42
CA ALA A 65 7.34 16.17 1.15
C ALA A 65 8.50 16.93 0.48
N ALA A 66 9.31 17.65 1.27
CA ALA A 66 10.49 18.35 0.75
C ALA A 66 11.53 17.38 0.15
N GLU A 67 11.78 16.26 0.83
CA GLU A 67 12.72 15.22 0.36
C GLU A 67 12.20 14.51 -0.89
N MET A 68 10.90 14.21 -0.92
CA MET A 68 10.24 13.63 -2.09
C MET A 68 10.30 14.59 -3.30
N LEU A 69 10.10 15.90 -3.08
CA LEU A 69 10.25 16.92 -4.12
C LEU A 69 11.68 17.00 -4.64
N ALA A 70 12.68 16.92 -3.75
CA ALA A 70 14.09 16.93 -4.14
C ALA A 70 14.47 15.74 -5.04
N GLN A 71 13.83 14.58 -4.84
CA GLN A 71 14.00 13.38 -5.67
C GLN A 71 13.10 13.36 -6.92
N THR A 72 12.15 14.29 -7.04
CA THR A 72 11.19 14.29 -8.14
C THR A 72 11.87 14.67 -9.46
N PRO A 73 11.66 13.92 -10.56
CA PRO A 73 12.26 14.25 -11.85
C PRO A 73 11.89 15.65 -12.35
N ALA A 74 12.85 16.33 -12.97
CA ALA A 74 12.67 17.70 -13.46
C ALA A 74 11.47 17.89 -14.40
N LYS A 75 11.09 16.85 -15.16
CA LYS A 75 9.86 16.87 -15.97
C LYS A 75 8.61 16.96 -15.09
N MET A 76 8.48 16.07 -14.11
CA MET A 76 7.33 16.06 -13.20
C MET A 76 7.27 17.33 -12.34
N LEU A 77 8.42 17.84 -11.86
CA LEU A 77 8.47 19.13 -11.15
C LEU A 77 7.91 20.30 -11.98
N ARG A 78 8.19 20.35 -13.28
CA ARG A 78 7.62 21.36 -14.19
C ARG A 78 6.11 21.22 -14.34
N GLU A 79 5.62 19.99 -14.43
CA GLU A 79 4.18 19.70 -14.54
C GLU A 79 3.44 20.05 -13.23
N ILE A 80 4.02 19.71 -12.07
CA ILE A 80 3.51 20.11 -10.75
C ILE A 80 3.50 21.64 -10.64
N LYS A 81 4.60 22.32 -10.99
CA LYS A 81 4.68 23.79 -10.99
C LYS A 81 3.56 24.40 -11.84
N ALA A 82 3.33 23.88 -13.04
CA ALA A 82 2.27 24.35 -13.93
C ALA A 82 0.87 24.13 -13.33
N ALA A 83 0.64 23.01 -12.65
CA ALA A 83 -0.62 22.71 -11.98
C ALA A 83 -0.87 23.59 -10.73
N LEU A 84 0.19 23.95 -10.01
CA LEU A 84 0.11 24.81 -8.83
C LEU A 84 0.05 26.32 -9.15
N GLY A 85 0.60 26.74 -10.30
CA GLY A 85 0.78 28.15 -10.63
C GLY A 85 1.92 28.84 -9.86
N THR A 86 2.65 28.11 -9.02
CA THR A 86 3.78 28.60 -8.21
C THR A 86 4.88 27.55 -8.12
N ALA A 87 6.07 27.93 -7.62
CA ALA A 87 7.14 26.99 -7.37
C ALA A 87 6.67 25.89 -6.40
N PRO A 88 6.93 24.60 -6.70
CA PRO A 88 6.55 23.52 -5.81
C PRO A 88 7.48 23.50 -4.60
N ASP A 89 6.92 23.79 -3.43
CA ASP A 89 7.51 23.48 -2.12
C ASP A 89 6.59 22.51 -1.35
N ALA A 90 7.04 22.08 -0.17
CA ALA A 90 6.32 21.12 0.65
C ALA A 90 4.89 21.61 1.00
N ASP A 91 4.74 22.87 1.40
CA ASP A 91 3.45 23.41 1.83
C ASP A 91 2.49 23.53 0.64
N ALA A 92 2.97 24.02 -0.50
CA ALA A 92 2.17 24.17 -1.72
C ALA A 92 1.66 22.82 -2.23
N VAL A 93 2.49 21.77 -2.27
CA VAL A 93 2.01 20.44 -2.70
C VAL A 93 1.08 19.82 -1.67
N LEU A 94 1.37 19.92 -0.37
CA LEU A 94 0.52 19.34 0.66
C LEU A 94 -0.86 20.01 0.70
N SER A 95 -0.93 21.33 0.53
CA SER A 95 -2.19 22.06 0.44
C SER A 95 -2.99 21.66 -0.81
N ALA A 96 -2.32 21.49 -1.95
CA ALA A 96 -2.98 21.04 -3.18
C ALA A 96 -3.52 19.59 -3.09
N LEU A 97 -3.09 18.83 -2.09
CA LEU A 97 -3.55 17.46 -1.80
C LEU A 97 -4.70 17.41 -0.77
N ASP A 98 -5.23 18.54 -0.27
CA ASP A 98 -6.31 18.53 0.72
C ASP A 98 -7.64 18.00 0.19
N LYS A 99 -7.87 18.11 -1.12
CA LYS A 99 -9.01 17.53 -1.82
C LYS A 99 -8.56 16.44 -2.80
N PRO A 100 -7.99 15.33 -2.31
CA PRO A 100 -7.32 14.37 -3.17
C PRO A 100 -8.28 13.77 -4.20
N LEU A 101 -9.55 13.54 -3.84
CA LEU A 101 -10.52 12.91 -4.73
C LEU A 101 -10.88 13.75 -5.97
N GLU A 102 -10.59 15.05 -5.98
CA GLU A 102 -10.79 15.94 -7.14
C GLU A 102 -9.66 15.80 -8.18
N LEU A 103 -8.54 15.15 -7.82
CA LEU A 103 -7.38 14.99 -8.71
C LEU A 103 -7.63 13.91 -9.77
N GLN A 104 -7.74 14.37 -11.01
CA GLN A 104 -7.91 13.51 -12.19
C GLN A 104 -6.72 12.57 -12.41
N PRO A 105 -6.90 11.40 -13.05
CA PRO A 105 -5.82 10.41 -13.27
C PRO A 105 -4.54 10.96 -13.90
N LYS A 106 -4.66 11.97 -14.78
CA LYS A 106 -3.51 12.62 -15.44
C LYS A 106 -2.92 13.79 -14.65
N SER A 107 -3.44 14.10 -13.46
CA SER A 107 -2.91 15.17 -12.62
C SER A 107 -1.48 14.83 -12.17
N PRO A 108 -0.51 15.73 -12.34
CA PRO A 108 0.85 15.51 -11.87
C PRO A 108 0.91 15.38 -10.34
N LEU A 109 0.01 16.06 -9.60
CA LEU A 109 -0.12 15.91 -8.14
C LEU A 109 -0.59 14.51 -7.74
N ARG A 110 -1.54 13.93 -8.50
CA ARG A 110 -1.99 12.56 -8.26
C ARG A 110 -0.89 11.54 -8.55
N GLN A 111 -0.16 11.71 -9.65
CA GLN A 111 0.96 10.82 -9.99
C GLN A 111 2.07 10.91 -8.95
N TRP A 112 2.42 12.13 -8.53
CA TRP A 112 3.38 12.37 -7.46
C TRP A 112 2.95 11.74 -6.13
N LEU A 113 1.65 11.84 -5.78
CA LEU A 113 1.11 11.21 -4.58
C LEU A 113 1.20 9.68 -4.64
N LEU A 114 0.89 9.08 -5.79
CA LEU A 114 1.00 7.62 -5.99
C LEU A 114 2.45 7.15 -5.91
N ALA A 115 3.40 7.89 -6.49
CA ALA A 115 4.83 7.59 -6.40
C ALA A 115 5.37 7.74 -4.96
N SER A 116 4.91 8.77 -4.24
CA SER A 116 5.24 8.98 -2.83
C SER A 116 4.68 7.84 -1.97
N ALA A 117 3.45 7.40 -2.25
CA ALA A 117 2.87 6.24 -1.59
C ALA A 117 3.69 4.99 -1.91
N ALA A 118 4.00 4.73 -3.19
CA ALA A 118 4.80 3.57 -3.60
C ALA A 118 6.15 3.52 -2.86
N THR A 119 6.80 4.67 -2.68
CA THR A 119 8.04 4.81 -1.90
C THR A 119 7.81 4.46 -0.42
N TYR A 120 6.79 5.04 0.21
CA TYR A 120 6.43 4.75 1.60
C TYR A 120 6.15 3.25 1.87
N ILE A 121 5.39 2.57 1.02
CA ILE A 121 5.08 1.14 1.21
C ILE A 121 6.24 0.24 0.77
N GLY A 122 6.94 0.60 -0.30
CA GLY A 122 7.88 -0.31 -0.97
C GLY A 122 9.36 -0.10 -0.61
N LYS A 123 9.74 1.03 -0.01
CA LYS A 123 11.14 1.39 0.28
C LYS A 123 11.37 1.82 1.73
N GLU A 124 10.43 2.53 2.35
CA GLU A 124 10.64 3.07 3.70
C GLU A 124 10.65 1.98 4.78
N GLN A 125 11.66 2.04 5.65
CA GLN A 125 11.89 1.05 6.70
C GLN A 125 12.30 1.67 8.03
N ILE A 126 12.01 0.95 9.11
CA ILE A 126 12.53 1.18 10.46
C ILE A 126 13.02 -0.17 11.02
N ASP A 127 14.25 -0.20 11.53
CA ASP A 127 14.89 -1.42 12.05
C ASP A 127 14.80 -2.62 11.07
N ALA A 128 15.14 -2.37 9.79
CA ALA A 128 15.06 -3.34 8.69
C ALA A 128 13.66 -3.94 8.45
N LYS A 129 12.59 -3.27 8.89
CA LYS A 129 11.20 -3.68 8.65
C LYS A 129 10.45 -2.56 7.94
N PRO A 130 9.45 -2.88 7.08
CA PRO A 130 8.60 -1.86 6.48
C PRO A 130 8.09 -0.85 7.50
N LEU A 131 8.12 0.44 7.17
CA LEU A 131 7.69 1.48 8.10
C LEU A 131 6.20 1.31 8.47
N ASP A 132 5.37 1.02 7.48
CA ASP A 132 3.94 0.79 7.65
C ASP A 132 3.63 -0.51 8.42
N ALA A 133 2.82 -0.40 9.46
CA ALA A 133 2.45 -1.55 10.30
C ALA A 133 1.61 -2.60 9.55
N VAL A 134 0.75 -2.17 8.63
CA VAL A 134 -0.11 -3.06 7.83
C VAL A 134 0.73 -3.76 6.77
N ALA A 135 1.70 -3.06 6.17
CA ALA A 135 2.71 -3.67 5.31
C ALA A 135 3.51 -4.74 6.05
N ARG A 136 4.05 -4.43 7.24
CA ARG A 136 4.78 -5.41 8.07
C ARG A 136 3.98 -6.68 8.31
N PHE A 137 2.71 -6.54 8.66
CA PHE A 137 1.83 -7.68 8.89
C PHE A 137 1.68 -8.56 7.65
N HIS A 138 1.34 -7.98 6.50
CA HIS A 138 1.07 -8.74 5.29
C HIS A 138 2.33 -9.35 4.67
N LEU A 139 3.43 -8.60 4.66
CA LEU A 139 4.73 -9.08 4.17
C LEU A 139 5.29 -10.19 5.07
N GLY A 140 5.13 -10.06 6.40
CA GLY A 140 5.44 -11.13 7.36
C GLY A 140 4.62 -12.40 7.12
N ASN A 141 3.39 -12.28 6.61
CA ASN A 141 2.57 -13.42 6.19
C ASN A 141 2.86 -13.90 4.75
N GLY A 142 3.91 -13.40 4.09
CA GLY A 142 4.36 -13.87 2.78
C GLY A 142 3.65 -13.26 1.58
N ALA A 143 2.91 -12.17 1.78
CA ALA A 143 2.40 -11.40 0.66
C ALA A 143 3.52 -10.60 -0.02
N ARG A 144 3.22 -10.11 -1.22
CA ARG A 144 3.95 -9.01 -1.86
C ARG A 144 3.05 -7.80 -1.99
N VAL A 145 3.64 -6.60 -2.05
CA VAL A 145 2.90 -5.40 -2.44
C VAL A 145 2.40 -5.58 -3.88
N GLY A 146 1.08 -5.50 -4.06
CA GLY A 146 0.40 -5.80 -5.31
C GLY A 146 0.18 -4.57 -6.17
N ARG A 147 -0.64 -3.63 -5.72
CA ARG A 147 -0.91 -2.35 -6.38
C ARG A 147 -1.45 -1.34 -5.39
N LEU A 148 -1.36 -0.07 -5.75
CA LEU A 148 -2.05 1.03 -5.06
C LEU A 148 -3.40 1.29 -5.75
N ASP A 149 -4.45 1.38 -4.95
CA ASP A 149 -5.80 1.69 -5.39
C ASP A 149 -6.11 3.15 -5.04
N TRP A 150 -6.28 3.98 -6.07
CA TRP A 150 -6.73 5.36 -5.91
C TRP A 150 -8.19 5.39 -5.46
N ALA A 151 -8.50 6.22 -4.47
CA ALA A 151 -9.84 6.32 -3.87
C ALA A 151 -10.38 4.95 -3.39
N GLY A 152 -9.50 4.06 -2.91
CA GLY A 152 -9.89 2.79 -2.32
C GLY A 152 -10.68 2.95 -1.02
N ASP A 153 -10.41 4.01 -0.26
CA ASP A 153 -11.22 4.41 0.91
C ASP A 153 -11.53 5.91 0.83
N PRO A 154 -12.64 6.31 0.19
CA PRO A 154 -13.03 7.72 0.09
C PRO A 154 -13.62 8.28 1.38
N SER A 155 -13.68 7.50 2.47
CA SER A 155 -14.21 7.99 3.75
C SER A 155 -13.32 9.08 4.35
N PRO A 156 -13.86 9.92 5.27
CA PRO A 156 -13.04 10.90 6.00
C PRO A 156 -11.83 10.28 6.70
N LYS A 157 -11.96 9.03 7.18
CA LYS A 157 -10.86 8.30 7.81
C LYS A 157 -9.79 7.95 6.79
N GLY A 158 -10.15 7.38 5.64
CA GLY A 158 -9.21 7.05 4.57
C GLY A 158 -8.48 8.27 4.04
N ILE A 159 -9.19 9.39 3.86
CA ILE A 159 -8.58 10.68 3.46
C ILE A 159 -7.60 11.18 4.53
N LYS A 160 -7.95 11.08 5.81
CA LYS A 160 -7.07 11.49 6.91
C LYS A 160 -5.83 10.61 7.06
N GLN A 161 -5.94 9.32 6.73
CA GLN A 161 -4.85 8.36 6.88
C GLN A 161 -3.90 8.33 5.69
N SER A 162 -4.43 8.38 4.47
CA SER A 162 -3.67 8.07 3.25
C SER A 162 -4.19 8.77 2.00
N TYR A 163 -4.89 9.91 2.14
CA TYR A 163 -5.51 10.62 1.00
C TYR A 163 -6.53 9.74 0.23
N GLY A 164 -7.08 8.73 0.91
CA GLY A 164 -8.02 7.76 0.35
C GLY A 164 -7.37 6.63 -0.46
N LEU A 165 -6.03 6.54 -0.43
CA LEU A 165 -5.31 5.41 -1.03
C LEU A 165 -5.46 4.15 -0.19
N MET A 166 -5.66 3.03 -0.88
CA MET A 166 -5.52 1.69 -0.32
C MET A 166 -4.48 0.90 -1.11
N VAL A 167 -4.10 -0.27 -0.60
CA VAL A 167 -3.11 -1.14 -1.22
C VAL A 167 -3.63 -2.58 -1.25
N ASN A 168 -3.38 -3.30 -2.34
CA ASN A 168 -3.54 -4.75 -2.33
C ASN A 168 -2.22 -5.42 -1.97
N TYR A 169 -2.28 -6.37 -1.04
CA TYR A 169 -1.20 -7.34 -0.83
C TYR A 169 -1.60 -8.66 -1.46
N LEU A 170 -0.77 -9.21 -2.36
CA LEU A 170 -1.05 -10.45 -3.07
C LEU A 170 -0.35 -11.64 -2.40
N TYR A 171 -1.11 -12.70 -2.11
CA TYR A 171 -0.59 -13.98 -1.62
C TYR A 171 -0.47 -14.97 -2.78
N ASP A 172 0.75 -15.13 -3.28
CA ASP A 172 1.08 -16.22 -4.19
C ASP A 172 1.53 -17.44 -3.37
N LEU A 173 0.68 -18.45 -3.30
CA LEU A 173 0.94 -19.70 -2.56
C LEU A 173 2.27 -20.36 -2.93
N LYS A 174 2.72 -20.24 -4.19
CA LYS A 174 3.98 -20.84 -4.63
C LYS A 174 5.20 -20.06 -4.16
N ARG A 175 5.02 -18.79 -3.78
CA ARG A 175 6.10 -17.87 -3.39
C ARG A 175 6.00 -17.40 -1.94
N LEU A 176 4.99 -17.86 -1.20
CA LEU A 176 4.69 -17.40 0.16
C LEU A 176 5.90 -17.58 1.09
N ASP A 177 6.48 -18.79 1.13
CA ASP A 177 7.69 -19.07 1.92
C ASP A 177 8.88 -18.20 1.51
N LYS A 178 9.09 -18.02 0.21
CA LYS A 178 10.15 -17.15 -0.32
C LYS A 178 9.96 -15.71 0.12
N HIS A 179 8.75 -15.15 -0.03
CA HIS A 179 8.46 -13.78 0.37
C HIS A 179 8.59 -13.57 1.88
N ARG A 180 8.25 -14.57 2.70
CA ARG A 180 8.52 -14.52 4.15
C ARG A 180 10.00 -14.44 4.47
N ALA A 181 10.81 -15.29 3.82
CA ALA A 181 12.26 -15.25 4.00
C ALA A 181 12.85 -13.90 3.57
N MET A 182 12.36 -13.32 2.47
CA MET A 182 12.73 -11.97 2.02
C MET A 182 12.37 -10.91 3.08
N ALA A 183 11.14 -10.93 3.60
CA ALA A 183 10.68 -9.98 4.62
C ALA A 183 11.49 -10.09 5.92
N ALA A 184 11.86 -11.30 6.34
CA ALA A 184 12.73 -11.54 7.49
C ALA A 184 14.16 -10.97 7.31
N GLN A 185 14.60 -10.82 6.06
CA GLN A 185 15.88 -10.20 5.69
C GLN A 185 15.74 -8.70 5.39
N GLY A 186 14.58 -8.10 5.67
CA GLY A 186 14.32 -6.70 5.40
C GLY A 186 14.12 -6.36 3.92
N GLN A 187 13.90 -7.34 3.05
CA GLN A 187 13.54 -7.10 1.66
C GLN A 187 12.02 -6.97 1.54
N ILE A 188 11.54 -6.02 0.74
CA ILE A 188 10.12 -5.79 0.49
C ILE A 188 9.76 -6.35 -0.90
N PRO A 189 9.07 -7.51 -1.00
CA PRO A 189 8.59 -8.01 -2.28
C PRO A 189 7.51 -7.08 -2.83
N ILE A 190 7.74 -6.53 -4.02
CA ILE A 190 6.82 -5.62 -4.71
C ILE A 190 6.41 -6.19 -6.08
N SER A 191 5.46 -5.51 -6.73
CA SER A 191 5.04 -5.80 -8.10
C SER A 191 5.67 -4.83 -9.08
N GLY A 192 5.70 -5.20 -10.37
CA GLY A 192 6.02 -4.24 -11.44
C GLY A 192 5.11 -3.00 -11.39
N ALA A 193 3.82 -3.16 -11.05
CA ALA A 193 2.90 -2.01 -10.94
C ALA A 193 3.25 -1.04 -9.80
N ILE A 194 4.02 -1.48 -8.80
CA ILE A 194 4.59 -0.60 -7.76
C ILE A 194 5.92 -0.03 -8.23
N GLU A 195 6.76 -0.84 -8.87
CA GLU A 195 8.05 -0.39 -9.45
C GLU A 195 7.84 0.72 -10.48
N ASP A 196 6.82 0.60 -11.33
CA ASP A 196 6.45 1.58 -12.37
C ASP A 196 6.03 2.94 -11.80
N LEU A 197 5.73 3.02 -10.50
CA LEU A 197 5.39 4.27 -9.82
C LEU A 197 6.62 4.98 -9.25
N TYR A 198 7.78 4.32 -9.17
CA TYR A 198 8.98 4.97 -8.68
C TYR A 198 9.51 6.01 -9.66
N PHE A 199 10.17 7.00 -9.08
CA PHE A 199 11.04 7.93 -9.76
C PHE A 199 12.32 8.14 -8.94
#